data_AF-A0A8S1VVB7-F1
#
_entry.id   AF-A0A8S1VVB7-F1
#
_cell.length_a   1.000
_cell.length_b   1.000
_cell.length_c   1.000
_cell.angle_alpha   90.00
_cell.angle_beta   90.00
_cell.angle_gamma   90.00
#
_symmetry.space_group_name_H-M   'P 1'
#
loop_
_entity.id
_entity.type
_entity.pdbx_description
1 polymer ?
#
loop_
_entity_poly.entity_id
_entity_poly.type
_entity_poly.pdbx_seq_one_letter_code
_entity_poly.pdbx_strand_id
1 'polypeptide(L)'
;MQLDLYKERQQQNENSQQVKAAEAFQSLVQYMNELTDIVNKIKLKNEAEFVIAYQNHMKKIKAELKELRNKTEEQHSIQTQNKINVTNNENELVYFREECLKLYQKVEMKSKENYELRYKLTELQKTNDFLEQQIKSLMKKVKLQEIDKEILPIVQLDQIFCTTTPVNQQKYNKRKLTEYQPKVELSSSLSKHHQSSIKEMFPVDELNKENFKYNDIVDKFTKYVTIIEQKYQNQNKILNERVQKLLISQNKKSIIRSDLEYCFLECVDAVRREIQKKRPLGNFQQYQSYLDTIQDFQQFYKEDKIKILELVVSNEKLLVFIYQKLFPNHVNLVLQSIKEDKNLKTFLDESFKHSVTMNNNNNESINVNHLMTQYKIEAPKTTREVRSISLNKQLEMRKGKLLFKQY
;
A
#
# COMPACT_ATOMS: atom_id res chain seq x y z
N MET A 1 -125.25 -12.16 -3.79
CA MET A 1 -124.57 -13.25 -4.53
C MET A 1 -123.55 -12.72 -5.54
N GLN A 2 -123.93 -12.02 -6.62
CA GLN A 2 -122.94 -11.49 -7.59
C GLN A 2 -122.04 -10.38 -7.00
N LEU A 3 -122.57 -9.52 -6.13
CA LEU A 3 -121.79 -8.47 -5.46
C LEU A 3 -120.78 -9.06 -4.46
N ASP A 4 -121.15 -10.17 -3.80
CA ASP A 4 -120.29 -10.86 -2.84
C ASP A 4 -119.14 -11.58 -3.56
N LEU A 5 -119.42 -12.24 -4.70
CA LEU A 5 -118.41 -12.83 -5.57
C LEU A 5 -117.44 -11.80 -6.18
N TYR A 6 -117.86 -10.54 -6.33
CA TYR A 6 -117.00 -9.45 -6.81
C TYR A 6 -116.09 -8.91 -5.69
N LYS A 7 -116.63 -8.74 -4.48
CA LYS A 7 -115.84 -8.37 -3.29
C LYS A 7 -114.83 -9.45 -2.93
N GLU A 8 -115.21 -10.72 -3.02
CA GLU A 8 -114.32 -11.86 -2.78
C GLU A 8 -113.18 -11.91 -3.81
N ARG A 9 -113.46 -11.62 -5.09
CA ARG A 9 -112.42 -11.51 -6.13
C ARG A 9 -111.49 -10.32 -5.92
N GLN A 10 -112.01 -9.17 -5.49
CA GLN A 10 -111.16 -8.02 -5.15
C GLN A 10 -110.28 -8.31 -3.93
N GLN A 11 -110.83 -8.91 -2.87
CA GLN A 11 -110.04 -9.33 -1.70
C GLN A 11 -109.00 -10.39 -2.04
N GLN A 12 -109.30 -11.37 -2.91
CA GLN A 12 -108.31 -12.35 -3.37
C GLN A 12 -107.19 -11.70 -4.19
N ASN A 13 -107.49 -10.68 -4.99
CA ASN A 13 -106.50 -9.98 -5.80
C ASN A 13 -105.62 -9.05 -4.96
N GLU A 14 -106.20 -8.35 -3.97
CA GLU A 14 -105.48 -7.55 -2.98
C GLU A 14 -104.58 -8.43 -2.10
N ASN A 15 -105.08 -9.58 -1.64
CA ASN A 15 -104.28 -10.56 -0.89
C ASN A 15 -103.13 -11.12 -1.76
N SER A 16 -103.36 -11.40 -3.04
CA SER A 16 -102.30 -11.85 -3.95
C SER A 16 -101.23 -10.78 -4.18
N GLN A 17 -101.62 -9.50 -4.29
CA GLN A 17 -100.68 -8.39 -4.40
C GLN A 17 -99.88 -8.18 -3.11
N GLN A 18 -100.52 -8.31 -1.94
CA GLN A 18 -99.84 -8.25 -0.64
C GLN A 18 -98.82 -9.39 -0.46
N VAL A 19 -99.15 -10.61 -0.89
CA VAL A 19 -98.23 -11.75 -0.84
C VAL A 19 -97.02 -11.52 -1.75
N LYS A 20 -97.22 -11.05 -3.00
CA LYS A 20 -96.10 -10.71 -3.91
C LYS A 20 -95.22 -9.58 -3.38
N ALA A 21 -95.82 -8.57 -2.74
CA ALA A 21 -95.07 -7.49 -2.10
C ALA A 21 -94.24 -8.00 -0.92
N ALA A 22 -94.78 -8.93 -0.12
CA ALA A 22 -94.06 -9.56 0.98
C ALA A 22 -92.91 -10.45 0.49
N GLU A 23 -93.12 -11.24 -0.57
CA GLU A 23 -92.08 -12.06 -1.22
C GLU A 23 -90.94 -11.17 -1.78
N ALA A 24 -91.28 -10.09 -2.49
CA ALA A 24 -90.29 -9.15 -3.02
C ALA A 24 -89.49 -8.45 -1.91
N PHE A 25 -90.15 -8.06 -0.81
CA PHE A 25 -89.48 -7.51 0.36
C PHE A 25 -88.55 -8.54 1.00
N GLN A 26 -88.96 -9.81 1.11
CA GLN A 26 -88.14 -10.86 1.68
C GLN A 26 -86.92 -11.19 0.81
N SER A 27 -87.07 -11.18 -0.53
CA SER A 27 -85.93 -11.27 -1.46
C SER A 27 -84.99 -10.07 -1.31
N LEU A 28 -85.50 -8.85 -1.15
CA LEU A 28 -84.68 -7.67 -0.91
C LEU A 28 -83.87 -7.79 0.39
N VAL A 29 -84.50 -8.27 1.47
CA VAL A 29 -83.82 -8.52 2.75
C VAL A 29 -82.73 -9.58 2.58
N GLN A 30 -82.98 -10.66 1.83
CA GLN A 30 -81.96 -11.67 1.52
C GLN A 30 -80.79 -11.06 0.76
N TYR A 31 -81.03 -10.28 -0.30
CA TYR A 31 -79.96 -9.60 -1.04
C TYR A 31 -79.18 -8.61 -0.18
N MET A 32 -79.84 -7.88 0.73
CA MET A 32 -79.17 -6.98 1.67
C MET A 32 -78.27 -7.74 2.66
N ASN A 33 -78.71 -8.91 3.14
CA ASN A 33 -77.90 -9.75 4.00
C ASN A 33 -76.68 -10.34 3.26
N GLU A 34 -76.89 -10.84 2.03
CA GLU A 34 -75.80 -11.34 1.18
C GLU A 34 -74.77 -10.24 0.88
N LEU A 35 -75.24 -9.02 0.56
CA LEU A 35 -74.37 -7.88 0.33
C LEU A 35 -73.58 -7.53 1.59
N THR A 36 -74.22 -7.56 2.75
CA THR A 36 -73.56 -7.32 4.04
C THR A 36 -72.47 -8.35 4.31
N ASP A 37 -72.72 -9.63 4.03
CA ASP A 37 -71.73 -10.70 4.16
C ASP A 37 -70.55 -10.54 3.20
N ILE A 38 -70.82 -10.15 1.95
CA ILE A 38 -69.77 -9.86 0.95
C ILE A 38 -68.92 -8.69 1.41
N VAL A 39 -69.53 -7.60 1.88
CA VAL A 39 -68.82 -6.42 2.40
C VAL A 39 -67.95 -6.79 3.59
N ASN A 40 -68.46 -7.59 4.53
CA ASN A 40 -67.70 -8.06 5.69
C ASN A 40 -66.51 -8.95 5.28
N LYS A 41 -66.70 -9.86 4.31
CA LYS A 41 -65.60 -10.67 3.75
C LYS A 41 -64.52 -9.82 3.09
N ILE A 42 -64.92 -8.82 2.31
CA ILE A 42 -63.98 -7.88 1.66
C ILE A 42 -63.23 -7.08 2.72
N LYS A 43 -63.91 -6.58 3.75
CA LYS A 43 -63.29 -5.85 4.85
C LYS A 43 -62.23 -6.69 5.56
N LEU A 44 -62.56 -7.92 5.96
CA LEU A 44 -61.61 -8.83 6.62
C LEU A 44 -60.42 -9.17 5.72
N LYS A 45 -60.66 -9.38 4.42
CA LYS A 45 -59.60 -9.63 3.44
C LYS A 45 -58.67 -8.42 3.31
N ASN A 46 -59.22 -7.21 3.19
CA ASN A 46 -58.44 -5.98 3.09
C ASN A 46 -57.64 -5.70 4.36
N GLU A 47 -58.21 -5.96 5.54
CA GLU A 47 -57.50 -5.86 6.81
C GLU A 47 -56.32 -6.84 6.86
N ALA A 48 -56.52 -8.09 6.46
CA ALA A 48 -55.46 -9.10 6.39
C ALA A 48 -54.35 -8.71 5.41
N GLU A 49 -54.72 -8.24 4.20
CA GLU A 49 -53.76 -7.79 3.18
C GLU A 49 -52.95 -6.57 3.67
N PHE A 50 -53.60 -5.61 4.34
CA PHE A 50 -52.93 -4.46 4.92
C PHE A 50 -51.92 -4.88 5.99
N VAL A 51 -52.30 -5.79 6.89
CA VAL A 51 -51.42 -6.30 7.95
C VAL A 51 -50.20 -7.01 7.34
N ILE A 52 -50.39 -7.84 6.31
CA ILE A 52 -49.29 -8.52 5.63
C ILE A 52 -48.37 -7.52 4.93
N ALA A 53 -48.92 -6.55 4.21
CA ALA A 53 -48.15 -5.50 3.55
C ALA A 53 -47.32 -4.69 4.56
N TYR A 54 -47.92 -4.30 5.68
CA TYR A 54 -47.24 -3.60 6.76
C TYR A 54 -46.12 -4.43 7.40
N GLN A 55 -46.38 -5.70 7.71
CA GLN A 55 -45.36 -6.60 8.25
C GLN A 55 -44.18 -6.78 7.30
N ASN A 56 -44.45 -6.92 5.99
CA ASN A 56 -43.40 -7.03 4.97
C ASN A 56 -42.60 -5.73 4.85
N HIS A 57 -43.27 -4.58 4.90
CA HIS A 57 -42.61 -3.27 4.91
C HIS A 57 -41.73 -3.09 6.15
N MET A 58 -42.20 -3.48 7.34
CA MET A 58 -41.40 -3.44 8.56
C MET A 58 -40.20 -4.39 8.52
N LYS A 59 -40.34 -5.58 7.93
CA LYS A 59 -39.21 -6.49 7.71
C LYS A 59 -38.17 -5.84 6.78
N LYS A 60 -38.60 -5.15 5.72
CA LYS A 60 -37.72 -4.41 4.82
C LYS A 60 -36.97 -3.29 5.54
N ILE A 61 -37.67 -2.45 6.30
CA ILE A 61 -37.04 -1.38 7.11
C ILE A 61 -36.02 -1.95 8.10
N LYS A 62 -36.34 -3.05 8.79
CA LYS A 62 -35.39 -3.70 9.71
C LYS A 62 -34.15 -4.22 9.00
N ALA A 63 -34.30 -4.75 7.78
CA ALA A 63 -33.18 -5.19 6.97
C ALA A 63 -32.30 -4.00 6.52
N GLU A 64 -32.90 -2.91 6.06
CA GLU A 64 -32.20 -1.69 5.66
C GLU A 64 -31.46 -1.04 6.83
N LEU A 65 -32.07 -0.95 8.01
CA LEU A 65 -31.42 -0.43 9.22
C LEU A 65 -30.23 -1.30 9.64
N LYS A 66 -30.37 -2.63 9.52
CA LYS A 66 -29.26 -3.56 9.80
C LYS A 66 -28.12 -3.38 8.78
N GLU A 67 -28.45 -3.20 7.51
CA GLU A 67 -27.46 -2.94 6.46
C GLU A 67 -26.71 -1.62 6.71
N LEU A 68 -27.42 -0.55 7.07
CA LEU A 68 -26.81 0.75 7.40
C LEU A 68 -25.90 0.65 8.64
N ARG A 69 -26.31 -0.11 9.66
CA ARG A 69 -25.47 -0.36 10.83
C ARG A 69 -24.18 -1.10 10.46
N ASN A 70 -24.28 -2.14 9.63
CA ASN A 70 -23.12 -2.90 9.16
C ASN A 70 -22.18 -2.02 8.32
N LYS A 71 -22.72 -1.18 7.41
CA LYS A 71 -21.92 -0.23 6.62
C LYS A 71 -21.19 0.78 7.50
N THR A 72 -21.84 1.27 8.55
CA THR A 72 -21.24 2.20 9.52
C THR A 72 -20.10 1.56 10.29
N GLU A 73 -20.27 0.30 10.72
CA GLU A 73 -19.23 -0.47 11.42
C GLU A 73 -18.04 -0.80 10.50
N GLU A 74 -18.30 -1.19 9.25
CA GLU A 74 -17.25 -1.41 8.24
C GLU A 74 -16.45 -0.12 7.99
N GLN A 75 -17.14 1.03 7.84
CA GLN A 75 -16.49 2.32 7.68
C GLN A 75 -15.63 2.69 8.89
N HIS A 76 -16.11 2.45 10.11
CA HIS A 76 -15.33 2.68 11.33
C HIS A 76 -14.09 1.78 11.40
N SER A 77 -14.22 0.51 10.98
CA SER A 77 -13.08 -0.43 10.90
C SER A 77 -12.02 0.04 9.90
N ILE A 78 -12.44 0.46 8.70
CA ILE A 78 -11.55 1.03 7.68
C ILE A 78 -10.85 2.30 8.20
N GLN A 79 -11.58 3.18 8.87
CA GLN A 79 -11.01 4.41 9.44
C GLN A 79 -9.96 4.10 10.51
N THR A 80 -10.21 3.10 11.36
CA THR A 80 -9.26 2.64 12.38
C THR A 80 -8.00 2.07 11.74
N GLN A 81 -8.14 1.24 10.70
CA GLN A 81 -7.00 0.70 9.97
C GLN A 81 -6.19 1.80 9.27
N ASN A 82 -6.86 2.79 8.67
CA ASN A 82 -6.21 3.93 8.05
C ASN A 82 -5.43 4.77 9.08
N LYS A 83 -6.00 4.99 10.26
CA LYS A 83 -5.31 5.70 11.35
C LYS A 83 -4.04 4.97 11.79
N ILE A 84 -4.10 3.64 11.92
CA ILE A 84 -2.90 2.82 12.22
C ILE A 84 -1.86 2.97 11.11
N ASN A 85 -2.27 2.87 9.84
CA ASN A 85 -1.35 2.99 8.71
C ASN A 85 -0.70 4.38 8.64
N VAL A 86 -1.45 5.45 8.88
CA VAL A 86 -0.93 6.82 8.94
C VAL A 86 0.10 6.95 10.07
N THR A 87 -0.23 6.46 11.26
CA THR A 87 0.69 6.49 12.41
C THR A 87 2.00 5.73 12.12
N ASN A 88 1.91 4.56 11.47
CA ASN A 88 3.09 3.79 11.08
C ASN A 88 3.94 4.55 10.06
N ASN A 89 3.31 5.16 9.04
CA ASN A 89 4.02 5.95 8.05
C ASN A 89 4.69 7.20 8.67
N GLU A 90 4.04 7.85 9.63
CA GLU A 90 4.62 8.96 10.39
C GLU A 90 5.84 8.52 11.19
N ASN A 91 5.77 7.36 11.85
CA ASN A 91 6.91 6.77 12.57
C ASN A 91 8.07 6.43 11.62
N GLU A 92 7.79 5.86 10.45
CA GLU A 92 8.81 5.60 9.43
C GLU A 92 9.46 6.90 8.92
N LEU A 93 8.66 7.95 8.69
CA LEU A 93 9.19 9.26 8.30
C LEU A 93 10.10 9.86 9.36
N VAL A 94 9.75 9.75 10.64
CA VAL A 94 10.61 10.18 11.75
C VAL A 94 11.93 9.40 11.74
N TYR A 95 11.86 8.07 11.60
CA TYR A 95 13.04 7.22 11.51
C TYR A 95 13.97 7.63 10.35
N PHE A 96 13.41 7.87 9.15
CA PHE A 96 14.21 8.30 8.01
C PHE A 96 14.86 9.68 8.23
N ARG A 97 14.14 10.62 8.85
CA ARG A 97 14.71 11.93 9.19
C ARG A 97 15.88 11.80 10.14
N GLU A 98 15.75 11.00 11.19
CA GLU A 98 16.84 10.75 12.14
C GLU A 98 18.05 10.10 11.47
N GLU A 99 17.83 9.12 10.59
CA GLU A 99 18.91 8.44 9.88
C GLU A 99 19.61 9.37 8.88
N CYS A 100 18.86 10.24 8.19
CA CYS A 100 19.43 11.29 7.35
C CYS A 100 20.29 12.27 8.16
N LEU A 101 19.86 12.68 9.35
CA LEU A 101 20.65 13.55 10.23
C LEU A 101 21.94 12.87 10.69
N LYS A 102 21.89 11.59 11.08
CA LYS A 102 23.08 10.81 11.44
C LYS A 102 24.06 10.69 10.26
N LEU A 103 23.55 10.44 9.06
CA LEU A 103 24.38 10.37 7.85
C LEU A 103 25.01 11.73 7.53
N TYR A 104 24.25 12.81 7.66
CA TYR A 104 24.76 14.17 7.45
C TYR A 104 25.91 14.50 8.41
N GLN A 105 25.76 14.21 9.70
CA GLN A 105 26.82 14.39 10.70
C GLN A 105 28.07 13.57 10.36
N LYS A 106 27.91 12.32 9.92
CA LYS A 106 29.05 11.48 9.49
C LYS A 106 29.78 12.08 8.28
N VAL A 107 29.04 12.59 7.30
CA VAL A 107 29.61 13.25 6.12
C VAL A 107 30.37 14.51 6.51
N GLU A 108 29.81 15.33 7.41
CA GLU A 108 30.46 16.54 7.90
C GLU A 108 31.78 16.22 8.61
N MET A 109 31.79 15.23 9.50
CA MET A 109 33.02 14.77 10.18
C MET A 109 34.08 14.28 9.19
N LYS A 110 33.67 13.52 8.17
CA LYS A 110 34.60 13.04 7.12
C LYS A 110 35.12 14.17 6.24
N SER A 111 34.31 15.20 5.99
CA SER A 111 34.73 16.39 5.26
C SER A 111 35.81 17.16 6.02
N LYS A 112 35.64 17.34 7.34
CA LYS A 112 36.65 17.95 8.23
C LYS A 112 37.96 17.15 8.23
N GLU A 113 37.89 15.83 8.40
CA GLU A 113 39.07 14.96 8.34
C GLU A 113 39.78 15.05 6.98
N ASN A 114 39.02 15.09 5.87
CA ASN A 114 39.59 15.22 4.53
C ASN A 114 40.31 16.56 4.35
N TYR A 115 39.74 17.64 4.90
CA TYR A 115 40.37 18.97 4.88
C TYR A 115 41.69 18.98 5.65
N GLU A 116 41.73 18.42 6.86
CA GLU A 116 42.95 18.30 7.67
C GLU A 116 44.04 17.48 6.97
N LEU A 117 43.66 16.35 6.35
CA LEU A 117 44.59 15.51 5.60
C LEU A 117 45.15 16.22 4.38
N ARG A 118 44.31 16.97 3.64
CA ARG A 118 44.77 17.79 2.50
C ARG A 118 45.75 18.86 2.97
N TYR A 119 45.43 19.56 4.05
CA TYR A 119 46.32 20.56 4.64
C TYR A 119 47.69 19.95 5.00
N LYS A 120 47.69 18.81 5.70
CA LYS A 120 48.92 18.10 6.08
C LYS A 120 49.74 17.63 4.86
N LEU A 121 49.06 17.16 3.81
CA LEU A 121 49.70 16.74 2.56
C LEU A 121 50.41 17.92 1.89
N THR A 122 49.78 19.09 1.86
CA THR A 122 50.39 20.32 1.32
C THR A 122 51.63 20.75 2.13
N GLU A 123 51.60 20.68 3.47
CA GLU A 123 52.76 20.98 4.31
C GLU A 123 53.93 20.00 4.09
N LEU A 124 53.62 18.71 3.93
CA LEU A 124 54.63 17.70 3.60
C LEU A 124 55.21 17.92 2.20
N GLN A 125 54.41 18.32 1.22
CA GLN A 125 54.90 18.68 -0.12
C GLN A 125 55.88 19.85 -0.06
N LYS A 126 55.55 20.94 0.65
CA LYS A 126 56.47 22.08 0.82
C LYS A 126 57.80 21.64 1.45
N THR A 127 57.74 20.78 2.46
CA THR A 127 58.95 20.24 3.12
C THR A 127 59.77 19.39 2.17
N ASN A 128 59.12 18.54 1.37
CA ASN A 128 59.79 17.71 0.38
C ASN A 128 60.46 18.57 -0.70
N ASP A 129 59.77 19.58 -1.23
CA ASP A 129 60.31 20.53 -2.22
C ASP A 129 61.54 21.26 -1.67
N PHE A 130 61.50 21.68 -0.40
CA PHE A 130 62.63 22.32 0.28
C PHE A 130 63.84 21.37 0.41
N LEU A 131 63.62 20.12 0.81
CA LEU A 131 64.68 19.11 0.90
C LEU A 131 65.26 18.77 -0.47
N GLU A 132 64.43 18.64 -1.50
CA GLU A 132 64.87 18.46 -2.88
C GLU A 132 65.77 19.62 -3.34
N GLN A 133 65.40 20.87 -3.02
CA GLN A 133 66.23 22.04 -3.32
C GLN A 133 67.59 21.99 -2.60
N GLN A 134 67.62 21.57 -1.32
CA GLN A 134 68.87 21.39 -0.59
C GLN A 134 69.75 20.30 -1.22
N ILE A 135 69.18 19.15 -1.56
CA ILE A 135 69.91 18.05 -2.22
C ILE A 135 70.49 18.53 -3.54
N LYS A 136 69.69 19.23 -4.37
CA LYS A 136 70.15 19.81 -5.64
C LYS A 136 71.31 20.79 -5.43
N SER A 137 71.28 21.62 -4.39
CA SER A 137 72.36 22.56 -4.05
C SER A 137 73.64 21.83 -3.60
N LEU A 138 73.52 20.83 -2.72
CA LEU A 138 74.65 20.02 -2.27
C LEU A 138 75.28 19.24 -3.41
N MET A 139 74.48 18.63 -4.29
CA MET A 139 74.98 17.96 -5.48
C MET A 139 75.79 18.90 -6.39
N LYS A 140 75.35 20.16 -6.56
CA LYS A 140 76.12 21.16 -7.31
C LYS A 140 77.46 21.47 -6.64
N LYS A 141 77.49 21.62 -5.31
CA LYS A 141 78.73 21.86 -4.54
C LYS A 141 79.71 20.68 -4.66
N VAL A 142 79.22 19.45 -4.55
CA VAL A 142 80.04 18.23 -4.72
C VAL A 142 80.66 18.20 -6.11
N LYS A 143 79.87 18.44 -7.16
CA LYS A 143 80.40 18.51 -8.54
C LYS A 143 81.47 19.58 -8.73
N LEU A 144 81.31 20.76 -8.13
CA LEU A 144 82.32 21.83 -8.18
C LEU A 144 83.62 21.41 -7.48
N GLN A 145 83.52 20.79 -6.30
CA GLN A 145 84.69 20.32 -5.56
C GLN A 145 85.45 19.20 -6.28
N GLU A 146 84.76 18.34 -7.03
CA GLU A 146 85.39 17.33 -7.88
C GLU A 146 86.21 17.99 -9.01
N ILE A 147 85.68 19.03 -9.64
CA ILE A 147 86.39 19.81 -10.66
C ILE A 147 87.63 20.52 -10.06
N ASP A 148 87.50 21.13 -8.88
CA ASP A 148 88.63 21.81 -8.21
C ASP A 148 89.76 20.82 -7.86
N LYS A 149 89.43 19.56 -7.56
CA LYS A 149 90.42 18.50 -7.34
C LYS A 149 91.14 18.06 -8.61
N GLU A 150 90.48 18.11 -9.77
CA GLU A 150 91.09 17.79 -11.07
C GLU A 150 92.03 18.90 -11.57
N ILE A 151 91.87 20.15 -11.09
CA ILE A 151 92.67 21.31 -11.52
C ILE A 151 93.96 21.48 -10.70
N LEU A 152 94.14 20.78 -9.57
CA LEU A 152 95.38 20.82 -8.79
C LEU A 152 96.46 19.88 -9.39
N PRO A 153 97.70 20.35 -9.62
CA PRO A 153 98.77 19.49 -10.13
C PRO A 153 99.15 18.45 -9.09
N ILE A 154 99.27 17.21 -9.55
CA ILE A 154 99.86 16.08 -8.80
C ILE A 154 101.27 16.48 -8.37
N VAL A 155 101.43 16.87 -7.10
CA VAL A 155 102.71 16.86 -6.41
C VAL A 155 102.77 15.55 -5.62
N GLN A 156 103.56 14.61 -6.13
CA GLN A 156 104.04 13.47 -5.36
C GLN A 156 104.82 14.01 -4.15
N LEU A 157 104.44 13.62 -2.94
CA LEU A 157 105.36 13.65 -1.82
C LEU A 157 105.10 12.45 -0.89
N ASP A 158 106.07 11.55 -0.93
CA ASP A 158 106.24 10.45 0.00
C ASP A 158 106.60 10.95 1.42
N GLN A 159 106.22 10.12 2.40
CA GLN A 159 106.76 9.95 3.75
C GLN A 159 106.21 10.72 4.97
N ILE A 160 105.53 9.93 5.83
CA ILE A 160 105.68 9.69 7.29
C ILE A 160 105.79 10.92 8.23
N PHE A 161 104.82 11.09 9.16
CA PHE A 161 105.02 11.00 10.64
C PHE A 161 103.75 11.34 11.44
N CYS A 162 103.37 10.39 12.30
CA CYS A 162 102.85 10.48 13.68
C CYS A 162 101.84 11.55 14.19
N THR A 163 100.86 11.00 14.93
CA THR A 163 100.41 11.33 16.31
C THR A 163 99.14 12.16 16.62
N THR A 164 98.32 11.51 17.46
CA THR A 164 97.47 11.99 18.58
C THR A 164 96.11 12.68 18.34
N THR A 165 95.04 11.86 18.50
CA THR A 165 93.83 12.01 19.40
C THR A 165 93.10 13.37 19.56
N PRO A 166 91.78 13.43 19.92
CA PRO A 166 90.95 12.36 20.49
C PRO A 166 89.55 12.16 19.88
N VAL A 167 89.04 10.94 20.09
CA VAL A 167 87.68 10.56 20.49
C VAL A 167 86.62 11.68 20.43
N ASN A 168 85.70 11.59 19.46
CA ASN A 168 84.33 11.99 19.71
C ASN A 168 83.36 10.99 19.08
N GLN A 169 82.55 10.39 19.95
CA GLN A 169 81.66 9.28 19.67
C GLN A 169 80.47 9.76 18.83
N GLN A 170 80.60 9.74 17.51
CA GLN A 170 79.43 9.81 16.64
C GLN A 170 78.82 8.43 16.51
N LYS A 171 77.74 8.22 17.27
CA LYS A 171 76.76 7.16 17.07
C LYS A 171 76.31 7.16 15.61
N TYR A 172 76.90 6.28 14.80
CA TYR A 172 76.32 5.88 13.53
C TYR A 172 75.06 5.07 13.81
N ASN A 173 73.92 5.76 13.89
CA ASN A 173 72.64 5.12 13.65
C ASN A 173 72.61 4.73 12.17
N LYS A 174 72.93 3.47 11.87
CA LYS A 174 72.52 2.77 10.64
C LYS A 174 71.02 2.98 10.49
N ARG A 175 70.60 3.97 9.69
CA ARG A 175 69.22 4.06 9.23
C ARG A 175 69.02 2.85 8.31
N LYS A 176 68.36 1.83 8.87
CA LYS A 176 67.81 0.72 8.12
C LYS A 176 67.05 1.29 6.93
N LEU A 177 67.37 0.77 5.76
CA LEU A 177 66.57 0.87 4.54
C LEU A 177 65.15 0.43 4.90
N THR A 178 64.27 1.39 5.19
CA THR A 178 62.85 1.13 5.41
C THR A 178 62.25 0.77 4.06
N GLU A 179 62.18 -0.54 3.84
CA GLU A 179 61.07 -1.26 3.23
C GLU A 179 59.95 -0.35 2.70
N TYR A 180 59.95 -0.19 1.37
CA TYR A 180 58.88 0.45 0.62
C TYR A 180 57.66 -0.46 0.66
N GLN A 181 56.79 -0.29 1.67
CA GLN A 181 55.49 -0.95 1.73
C GLN A 181 54.49 -0.13 0.90
N PRO A 182 53.97 -0.65 -0.23
CA PRO A 182 52.95 0.05 -1.01
C PRO A 182 51.62 -0.05 -0.24
N LYS A 183 51.29 0.98 0.55
CA LYS A 183 49.92 1.16 1.07
C LYS A 183 49.02 1.63 -0.07
N VAL A 184 48.62 0.70 -0.93
CA VAL A 184 47.39 0.83 -1.70
C VAL A 184 46.26 0.50 -0.72
N GLU A 185 45.70 1.52 -0.06
CA GLU A 185 44.47 1.37 0.71
C GLU A 185 43.31 1.14 -0.25
N LEU A 186 43.06 -0.14 -0.57
CA LEU A 186 41.80 -0.61 -1.17
C LEU A 186 40.69 -0.45 -0.11
N SER A 187 40.21 0.78 0.07
CA SER A 187 39.17 1.14 1.04
C SER A 187 37.77 0.80 0.51
N SER A 188 37.53 -0.47 0.19
CA SER A 188 36.18 -1.04 0.25
C SER A 188 36.07 -1.81 1.56
N SER A 189 34.97 -1.61 2.30
CA SER A 189 34.65 -2.36 3.52
C SER A 189 34.67 -3.90 3.31
N LEU A 190 34.58 -4.33 2.06
CA LEU A 190 34.71 -5.71 1.62
C LEU A 190 36.15 -6.23 1.68
N SER A 191 37.14 -5.40 1.31
CA SER A 191 38.57 -5.77 1.30
C SER A 191 39.11 -6.09 2.70
N LYS A 192 38.75 -5.28 3.70
CA LYS A 192 39.17 -5.49 5.11
C LYS A 192 38.63 -6.80 5.68
N HIS A 193 37.44 -7.21 5.28
CA HIS A 193 36.82 -8.45 5.73
C HIS A 193 37.47 -9.68 5.10
N HIS A 194 37.83 -9.60 3.81
CA HIS A 194 38.57 -10.67 3.12
C HIS A 194 39.98 -10.84 3.68
N GLN A 195 40.67 -9.74 3.98
CA GLN A 195 42.02 -9.81 4.54
C GLN A 195 42.03 -10.43 5.94
N SER A 196 40.98 -10.23 6.73
CA SER A 196 40.83 -10.85 8.05
C SER A 196 40.52 -12.35 7.94
N SER A 197 39.60 -12.76 7.07
CA SER A 197 39.28 -14.18 6.85
C SER A 197 40.45 -14.97 6.25
N ILE A 198 41.27 -14.35 5.38
CA ILE A 198 42.49 -14.98 4.86
C ILE A 198 43.52 -15.16 5.98
N LYS A 199 43.71 -14.15 6.85
CA LYS A 199 44.61 -14.26 8.02
C LYS A 199 44.17 -15.34 9.01
N GLU A 200 42.88 -15.57 9.15
CA GLU A 200 42.32 -16.59 10.04
C GLU A 200 42.47 -18.02 9.47
N MET A 201 42.43 -18.18 8.14
CA MET A 201 42.68 -19.47 7.49
C MET A 201 44.16 -19.87 7.43
N PHE A 202 45.05 -18.88 7.53
CA PHE A 202 46.50 -19.05 7.49
C PHE A 202 47.17 -18.29 8.66
N PRO A 203 47.03 -18.80 9.89
CA PRO A 203 47.71 -18.21 11.04
C PRO A 203 49.23 -18.27 10.84
N VAL A 204 49.89 -17.16 11.12
CA VAL A 204 51.34 -16.95 10.86
C VAL A 204 52.21 -18.01 11.56
N ASP A 205 51.73 -18.57 12.67
CA ASP A 205 52.41 -19.59 13.46
C ASP A 205 52.43 -20.98 12.80
N GLU A 206 51.52 -21.25 11.86
CA GLU A 206 51.46 -22.53 11.13
C GLU A 206 52.36 -22.53 9.88
N LEU A 207 52.55 -21.38 9.24
CA LEU A 207 53.35 -21.24 8.01
C LEU A 207 54.84 -21.56 8.16
N ASN A 208 55.37 -21.53 9.39
CA ASN A 208 56.78 -21.81 9.68
C ASN A 208 57.08 -23.31 9.92
N LYS A 209 56.07 -24.19 9.87
CA LYS A 209 56.30 -25.64 9.93
C LYS A 209 56.57 -26.16 8.52
N GLU A 210 57.78 -26.66 8.26
CA GLU A 210 58.28 -27.15 6.96
C GLU A 210 57.50 -28.32 6.29
N ASN A 211 56.29 -28.65 6.75
CA ASN A 211 55.53 -29.83 6.30
C ASN A 211 54.09 -29.52 5.85
N PHE A 212 53.80 -28.31 5.36
CA PHE A 212 52.54 -28.10 4.65
C PHE A 212 52.59 -28.77 3.28
N LYS A 213 51.83 -29.86 3.12
CA LYS A 213 51.61 -30.46 1.80
C LYS A 213 50.87 -29.43 0.94
N TYR A 214 51.40 -29.16 -0.25
CA TYR A 214 50.83 -28.23 -1.23
C TYR A 214 49.32 -28.42 -1.43
N ASN A 215 48.85 -29.67 -1.40
CA ASN A 215 47.43 -30.01 -1.55
C ASN A 215 46.53 -29.43 -0.45
N ASP A 216 47.00 -29.34 0.79
CA ASP A 216 46.20 -28.79 1.91
C ASP A 216 46.00 -27.28 1.77
N ILE A 217 47.00 -26.59 1.21
CA ILE A 217 46.92 -25.16 0.91
C ILE A 217 45.92 -24.93 -0.23
N VAL A 218 46.01 -25.72 -1.31
CA VAL A 218 45.08 -25.66 -2.44
C VAL A 218 43.65 -25.93 -2.01
N ASP A 219 43.41 -26.91 -1.13
CA ASP A 219 42.07 -27.21 -0.60
C ASP A 219 41.51 -26.06 0.25
N LYS A 220 42.34 -25.44 1.09
CA LYS A 220 41.93 -24.26 1.88
C LYS A 220 41.57 -23.07 0.99
N PHE A 221 42.38 -22.79 -0.05
CA PHE A 221 42.08 -21.75 -1.02
C PHE A 221 40.81 -22.05 -1.82
N THR A 222 40.63 -23.28 -2.27
CA THR A 222 39.45 -23.70 -3.03
C THR A 222 38.18 -23.50 -2.20
N LYS A 223 38.18 -23.93 -0.93
CA LYS A 223 37.08 -23.70 0.01
C LYS A 223 36.77 -22.22 0.24
N TYR A 224 37.81 -21.39 0.38
CA TYR A 224 37.63 -19.95 0.54
C TYR A 224 36.97 -19.31 -0.69
N VAL A 225 37.44 -19.67 -1.89
CA VAL A 225 36.86 -19.21 -3.16
C VAL A 225 35.40 -19.62 -3.28
N THR A 226 35.05 -20.87 -2.93
CA THR A 226 33.65 -21.33 -2.99
C THR A 226 32.74 -20.55 -2.03
N ILE A 227 33.22 -20.25 -0.82
CA ILE A 227 32.48 -19.45 0.17
C ILE A 227 32.24 -18.03 -0.35
N ILE A 228 33.25 -17.43 -0.99
CA ILE A 228 33.13 -16.10 -1.59
C ILE A 228 32.11 -16.11 -2.73
N GLU A 229 32.22 -17.07 -3.66
CA GLU A 229 31.31 -17.21 -4.79
C GLU A 229 29.87 -17.38 -4.32
N GLN A 230 29.64 -18.22 -3.31
CA GLN A 230 28.32 -18.42 -2.73
C GLN A 230 27.77 -17.15 -2.07
N LYS A 231 28.62 -16.37 -1.39
CA LYS A 231 28.23 -15.08 -0.80
C LYS A 231 27.84 -14.05 -1.87
N TYR A 232 28.60 -13.97 -2.97
CA TYR A 232 28.28 -13.09 -4.10
C TYR A 232 27.01 -13.51 -4.82
N GLN A 233 26.80 -14.82 -5.05
CA GLN A 233 25.57 -15.32 -5.64
C GLN A 233 24.34 -14.99 -4.77
N ASN A 234 24.44 -15.14 -3.45
CA ASN A 234 23.38 -14.76 -2.53
C ASN A 234 23.11 -13.24 -2.53
N GLN A 235 24.16 -12.40 -2.57
CA GLN A 235 23.98 -10.95 -2.67
C GLN A 235 23.31 -10.54 -3.99
N ASN A 236 23.72 -11.12 -5.12
CA ASN A 236 23.09 -10.87 -6.41
C ASN A 236 21.62 -11.31 -6.43
N LYS A 237 21.29 -12.45 -5.82
CA LYS A 237 19.92 -12.91 -5.67
C LYS A 237 19.06 -11.92 -4.89
N ILE A 238 19.55 -11.45 -3.73
CA ILE A 238 18.86 -10.45 -2.90
C ILE A 238 18.67 -9.13 -3.67
N LEU A 239 19.69 -8.70 -4.42
CA LEU A 239 19.63 -7.48 -5.22
C LEU A 239 18.56 -7.60 -6.32
N ASN A 240 18.54 -8.72 -7.04
CA ASN A 240 17.55 -8.99 -8.09
C ASN A 240 16.12 -9.04 -7.53
N GLU A 241 15.92 -9.67 -6.36
CA GLU A 241 14.61 -9.66 -5.69
C GLU A 241 14.17 -8.25 -5.30
N ARG A 242 15.09 -7.38 -4.84
CA ARG A 242 14.79 -5.97 -4.55
C ARG A 242 14.44 -5.18 -5.81
N VAL A 243 15.22 -5.34 -6.88
CA VAL A 243 14.96 -4.69 -8.17
C VAL A 243 13.58 -5.10 -8.69
N GLN A 244 13.24 -6.38 -8.68
CA GLN A 244 11.91 -6.85 -9.07
C GLN A 244 10.79 -6.27 -8.22
N LYS A 245 10.95 -6.23 -6.88
CA LYS A 245 9.96 -5.61 -5.99
C LYS A 245 9.75 -4.13 -6.30
N LEU A 246 10.83 -3.39 -6.56
CA LEU A 246 10.76 -1.98 -6.94
C LEU A 246 10.06 -1.80 -8.28
N LEU A 247 10.38 -2.63 -9.27
CA LEU A 247 9.76 -2.61 -10.60
C LEU A 247 8.25 -2.87 -10.53
N ILE A 248 7.83 -3.85 -9.72
CA ILE A 248 6.41 -4.15 -9.47
C ILE A 248 5.74 -2.97 -8.74
N SER A 249 6.41 -2.33 -7.78
CA SER A 249 5.85 -1.18 -7.06
C SER A 249 5.71 0.07 -7.95
N GLN A 250 6.68 0.30 -8.84
CA GLN A 250 6.69 1.37 -9.82
C GLN A 250 5.58 1.16 -10.86
N ASN A 251 5.43 -0.07 -11.38
CA ASN A 251 4.32 -0.40 -12.28
C ASN A 251 2.96 -0.27 -11.60
N LYS A 252 2.84 -0.59 -10.30
CA LYS A 252 1.59 -0.33 -9.57
C LYS A 252 1.27 1.16 -9.41
N LYS A 253 2.28 2.04 -9.38
CA LYS A 253 2.10 3.50 -9.36
C LYS A 253 1.80 4.08 -10.73
N SER A 254 2.33 3.51 -11.82
CA SER A 254 2.00 3.92 -13.19
C SER A 254 0.65 3.39 -13.69
N ILE A 255 0.08 2.37 -13.02
CA ILE A 255 -1.29 1.85 -13.26
C ILE A 255 -2.32 2.46 -12.29
N ILE A 256 -1.99 3.58 -11.61
CA ILE A 256 -3.04 4.40 -11.01
C ILE A 256 -3.62 5.23 -12.15
N ARG A 257 -4.53 4.62 -12.92
CA ARG A 257 -5.39 5.35 -13.86
C ARG A 257 -6.02 6.50 -13.09
N SER A 258 -5.96 7.71 -13.65
CA SER A 258 -6.59 8.84 -12.98
C SER A 258 -8.09 8.56 -12.82
N ASP A 259 -8.71 9.02 -11.73
CA ASP A 259 -10.16 8.86 -11.54
C ASP A 259 -10.96 9.40 -12.74
N LEU A 260 -10.39 10.35 -13.48
CA LEU A 260 -10.93 10.90 -14.74
C LEU A 260 -10.88 9.88 -15.88
N GLU A 261 -9.77 9.16 -16.01
CA GLU A 261 -9.63 8.09 -16.98
C GLU A 261 -10.61 6.96 -16.69
N TYR A 262 -10.79 6.59 -15.41
CA TYR A 262 -11.79 5.61 -15.00
C TYR A 262 -13.21 6.06 -15.38
N CYS A 263 -13.58 7.29 -15.03
CA CYS A 263 -14.87 7.88 -15.38
C CYS A 263 -15.09 7.93 -16.90
N PHE A 264 -14.06 8.28 -17.67
CA PHE A 264 -14.12 8.29 -19.13
C PHE A 264 -14.34 6.88 -19.69
N LEU A 265 -13.62 5.88 -19.18
CA LEU A 265 -13.79 4.48 -19.58
C LEU A 265 -15.19 3.96 -19.26
N GLU A 266 -15.78 4.33 -18.11
CA GLU A 266 -17.18 3.98 -17.81
C GLU A 266 -18.17 4.58 -18.82
N CYS A 267 -17.95 5.82 -19.25
CA CYS A 267 -18.77 6.46 -20.29
C CYS A 267 -18.62 5.76 -21.64
N VAL A 268 -17.38 5.39 -22.01
CA VAL A 268 -17.10 4.61 -23.23
C VAL A 268 -17.79 3.25 -23.17
N ASP A 269 -17.74 2.55 -22.03
CA ASP A 269 -18.40 1.26 -21.85
C ASP A 269 -19.93 1.35 -21.84
N ALA A 270 -20.49 2.44 -21.31
CA ALA A 270 -21.93 2.70 -21.39
C ALA A 270 -22.39 2.84 -22.85
N VAL A 271 -21.68 3.62 -23.67
CA VAL A 271 -22.00 3.79 -25.09
C VAL A 271 -21.74 2.50 -25.88
N ARG A 272 -20.64 1.79 -25.58
CA ARG A 272 -20.35 0.47 -26.17
C ARG A 272 -21.49 -0.52 -25.96
N ARG A 273 -22.06 -0.58 -24.74
CA ARG A 273 -23.25 -1.41 -24.45
C ARG A 273 -24.48 -0.97 -25.23
N GLU A 274 -24.66 0.33 -25.49
CA GLU A 274 -25.77 0.84 -26.28
C GLU A 274 -25.64 0.50 -27.77
N ILE A 275 -24.43 0.63 -28.35
CA ILE A 275 -24.13 0.23 -29.73
C ILE A 275 -24.39 -1.27 -29.91
N GLN A 276 -23.94 -2.09 -28.96
CA GLN A 276 -24.14 -3.54 -28.99
C GLN A 276 -25.62 -3.92 -28.99
N LYS A 277 -26.47 -3.19 -28.26
CA LYS A 277 -27.93 -3.39 -28.26
C LYS A 277 -28.61 -3.01 -29.59
N LYS A 278 -27.97 -2.18 -30.41
CA LYS A 278 -28.51 -1.73 -31.72
C LYS A 278 -28.13 -2.63 -32.89
N ARG A 279 -27.17 -3.57 -32.72
CA ARG A 279 -26.85 -4.56 -33.76
C ARG A 279 -27.86 -5.73 -33.72
N PRO A 280 -28.46 -6.10 -34.86
CA PRO A 280 -29.43 -7.19 -34.91
C PRO A 280 -28.76 -8.53 -34.52
N LEU A 281 -29.45 -9.28 -33.65
CA LEU A 281 -28.98 -10.53 -33.06
C LEU A 281 -28.77 -11.63 -34.12
N GLY A 282 -27.51 -11.87 -34.48
CA GLY A 282 -27.06 -13.14 -35.07
C GLY A 282 -26.29 -13.94 -34.02
N ASN A 283 -26.84 -15.09 -33.60
CA ASN A 283 -26.24 -16.16 -32.80
C ASN A 283 -25.47 -15.77 -31.50
N PHE A 284 -26.14 -16.00 -30.36
CA PHE A 284 -25.69 -15.69 -28.99
C PHE A 284 -24.40 -16.40 -28.52
N GLN A 285 -23.90 -17.42 -29.24
CA GLN A 285 -22.72 -18.20 -28.82
C GLN A 285 -21.37 -17.64 -29.29
N GLN A 286 -21.32 -16.79 -30.32
CA GLN A 286 -20.09 -16.08 -30.71
C GLN A 286 -19.87 -14.77 -29.93
N TYR A 287 -20.85 -14.39 -29.10
CA TYR A 287 -20.91 -13.09 -28.42
C TYR A 287 -19.80 -12.92 -27.38
N GLN A 288 -19.47 -13.97 -26.61
CA GLN A 288 -18.50 -13.84 -25.52
C GLN A 288 -17.05 -13.72 -26.02
N SER A 289 -16.72 -14.31 -27.17
CA SER A 289 -15.35 -14.31 -27.72
C SER A 289 -15.00 -13.03 -28.50
N TYR A 290 -16.00 -12.22 -28.87
CA TYR A 290 -15.81 -10.95 -29.57
C TYR A 290 -15.79 -9.73 -28.62
N LEU A 291 -16.21 -9.92 -27.35
CA LEU A 291 -16.20 -8.85 -26.34
C LEU A 291 -14.78 -8.40 -25.98
N ASP A 292 -13.79 -9.28 -26.12
CA ASP A 292 -12.38 -8.96 -25.84
C ASP A 292 -11.64 -8.33 -27.03
N THR A 293 -12.20 -8.34 -28.24
CA THR A 293 -11.50 -7.92 -29.47
C THR A 293 -11.86 -6.51 -29.96
N ILE A 294 -12.92 -5.87 -29.44
CA ILE A 294 -13.22 -4.45 -29.74
C ILE A 294 -12.45 -3.55 -28.77
N GLN A 295 -11.13 -3.46 -28.95
CA GLN A 295 -10.31 -2.48 -28.25
C GLN A 295 -10.14 -1.16 -29.03
N ASP A 296 -10.54 -1.13 -30.30
CA ASP A 296 -10.16 -0.04 -31.18
C ASP A 296 -11.21 1.07 -31.27
N PHE A 297 -10.84 2.27 -30.80
CA PHE A 297 -11.69 3.48 -30.82
C PHE A 297 -12.08 3.95 -32.23
N GLN A 298 -11.44 3.40 -33.26
CA GLN A 298 -11.77 3.68 -34.66
C GLN A 298 -13.13 3.12 -35.09
N GLN A 299 -13.67 2.14 -34.37
CA GLN A 299 -14.97 1.52 -34.70
C GLN A 299 -16.19 2.33 -34.24
N PHE A 300 -15.99 3.41 -33.48
CA PHE A 300 -17.06 4.29 -33.02
C PHE A 300 -17.46 5.26 -34.14
N TYR A 301 -18.75 5.30 -34.45
CA TYR A 301 -19.30 6.29 -35.36
C TYR A 301 -19.28 7.68 -34.71
N LYS A 302 -19.50 8.73 -35.52
CA LYS A 302 -19.44 10.11 -35.04
C LYS A 302 -20.48 10.36 -33.94
N GLU A 303 -21.64 9.76 -34.08
CA GLU A 303 -22.76 9.84 -33.16
C GLU A 303 -22.42 9.22 -31.80
N ASP A 304 -21.68 8.11 -31.79
CA ASP A 304 -21.26 7.44 -30.57
C ASP A 304 -20.20 8.25 -29.82
N LYS A 305 -19.28 8.90 -30.55
CA LYS A 305 -18.28 9.80 -29.97
C LYS A 305 -18.94 11.03 -29.33
N ILE A 306 -19.97 11.59 -29.97
CA ILE A 306 -20.76 12.70 -29.42
C ILE A 306 -21.47 12.25 -28.13
N LYS A 307 -22.07 11.07 -28.12
CA LYS A 307 -22.71 10.52 -26.90
C LYS A 307 -21.75 10.26 -25.76
N ILE A 308 -20.53 9.79 -26.04
CA ILE A 308 -19.50 9.65 -25.01
C ILE A 308 -19.20 11.03 -24.41
N LEU A 309 -19.03 12.06 -25.25
CA LEU A 309 -18.80 13.43 -24.78
C LEU A 309 -19.99 13.97 -23.98
N GLU A 310 -21.22 13.73 -24.41
CA GLU A 310 -22.43 14.10 -23.66
C GLU A 310 -22.46 13.45 -22.27
N LEU A 311 -22.17 12.15 -22.17
CA LEU A 311 -22.10 11.44 -20.89
C LEU A 311 -20.98 11.94 -19.98
N VAL A 312 -19.82 12.25 -20.56
CA VAL A 312 -18.67 12.79 -19.84
C VAL A 312 -19.00 14.19 -19.30
N VAL A 313 -19.59 15.06 -20.13
CA VAL A 313 -19.97 16.43 -19.73
C VAL A 313 -21.17 16.42 -18.78
N SER A 314 -22.04 15.42 -18.84
CA SER A 314 -23.17 15.26 -17.90
C SER A 314 -22.75 14.68 -16.55
N ASN A 315 -21.51 14.24 -16.40
CA ASN A 315 -21.03 13.67 -15.14
C ASN A 315 -20.73 14.80 -14.13
N GLU A 316 -21.62 14.96 -13.15
CA GLU A 316 -21.52 16.00 -12.12
C GLU A 316 -20.18 15.94 -11.36
N LYS A 317 -19.65 14.75 -11.07
CA LYS A 317 -18.37 14.62 -10.35
C LYS A 317 -17.20 15.15 -11.19
N LEU A 318 -17.23 14.91 -12.50
CA LEU A 318 -16.22 15.42 -13.42
C LEU A 318 -16.33 16.94 -13.57
N LEU A 319 -17.55 17.46 -13.70
CA LEU A 319 -17.80 18.90 -13.76
C LEU A 319 -17.33 19.60 -12.48
N VAL A 320 -17.63 19.05 -11.31
CA VAL A 320 -17.15 19.56 -10.02
C VAL A 320 -15.63 19.52 -9.95
N PHE A 321 -15.01 18.42 -10.40
CA PHE A 321 -13.55 18.32 -10.45
C PHE A 321 -12.92 19.37 -11.39
N ILE A 322 -13.46 19.53 -12.59
CA ILE A 322 -12.99 20.53 -13.56
C ILE A 322 -13.19 21.94 -12.99
N TYR A 323 -14.35 22.22 -12.40
CA TYR A 323 -14.65 23.49 -11.75
C TYR A 323 -13.66 23.79 -10.61
N GLN A 324 -13.34 22.81 -9.76
CA GLN A 324 -12.34 22.94 -8.71
C GLN A 324 -10.94 23.24 -9.24
N LYS A 325 -10.57 22.69 -10.39
CA LYS A 325 -9.27 22.93 -11.03
C LYS A 325 -9.21 24.27 -11.77
N LEU A 326 -10.30 24.68 -12.41
CA LEU A 326 -10.40 25.95 -13.12
C LEU A 326 -10.54 27.14 -12.17
N PHE A 327 -11.20 26.95 -11.01
CA PHE A 327 -11.44 28.00 -10.02
C PHE A 327 -10.98 27.59 -8.61
N PRO A 328 -9.66 27.37 -8.38
CA PRO A 328 -9.16 26.90 -7.09
C PRO A 328 -9.52 27.85 -5.92
N ASN A 329 -9.56 29.16 -6.20
CA ASN A 329 -9.79 30.19 -5.20
C ASN A 329 -11.26 30.31 -4.78
N HIS A 330 -12.22 30.04 -5.68
CA HIS A 330 -13.65 30.08 -5.35
C HIS A 330 -14.06 28.94 -4.42
N VAL A 331 -13.48 27.75 -4.62
CA VAL A 331 -13.78 26.58 -3.79
C VAL A 331 -13.21 26.77 -2.38
N ASN A 332 -12.03 27.38 -2.26
CA ASN A 332 -11.47 27.74 -0.97
C ASN A 332 -12.32 28.79 -0.25
N LEU A 333 -12.85 29.78 -0.96
CA LEU A 333 -13.75 30.80 -0.38
C LEU A 333 -15.09 30.21 0.09
N VAL A 334 -15.69 29.29 -0.66
CA VAL A 334 -16.94 28.60 -0.27
C VAL A 334 -16.70 27.66 0.91
N LEU A 335 -15.59 26.92 0.92
CA LEU A 335 -15.22 26.08 2.06
C LEU A 335 -14.88 26.92 3.31
N GLN A 336 -14.36 28.13 3.11
CA GLN A 336 -14.07 29.07 4.17
C GLN A 336 -15.35 29.70 4.72
N SER A 337 -16.33 30.07 3.89
CA SER A 337 -17.64 30.55 4.36
C SER A 337 -18.41 29.48 5.12
N ILE A 338 -18.37 28.22 4.68
CA ILE A 338 -18.97 27.08 5.40
C ILE A 338 -18.28 26.84 6.76
N LYS A 339 -16.97 27.11 6.87
CA LYS A 339 -16.23 27.02 8.14
C LYS A 339 -16.46 28.21 9.06
N GLU A 340 -16.71 29.39 8.51
CA GLU A 340 -16.93 30.64 9.25
C GLU A 340 -18.39 30.80 9.73
N ASP A 341 -19.34 30.06 9.15
CA ASP A 341 -20.71 29.93 9.66
C ASP A 341 -20.77 29.14 10.98
N LYS A 342 -20.38 29.81 12.07
CA LYS A 342 -20.49 29.32 13.45
C LYS A 342 -21.91 28.88 13.83
N ASN A 343 -22.93 29.39 13.15
CA ASN A 343 -24.33 29.04 13.40
C ASN A 343 -24.67 27.59 13.00
N LEU A 344 -24.07 27.05 11.92
CA LEU A 344 -24.36 25.67 11.49
C LEU A 344 -23.76 24.64 12.44
N LYS A 345 -22.57 24.92 12.98
CA LYS A 345 -21.88 24.05 13.94
C LYS A 345 -22.62 24.00 15.27
N THR A 346 -23.17 25.14 15.70
CA THR A 346 -23.98 25.23 16.92
C THR A 346 -25.32 24.50 16.77
N PHE A 347 -25.95 24.59 15.58
CA PHE A 347 -27.20 23.88 15.27
C PHE A 347 -27.02 22.34 15.21
N LEU A 348 -25.90 21.85 14.68
CA LEU A 348 -25.58 20.42 14.65
C LEU A 348 -25.23 19.87 16.05
N ASP A 349 -24.54 20.65 16.88
CA ASP A 349 -24.24 20.24 18.26
C ASP A 349 -25.47 20.26 19.19
N GLU A 350 -26.44 21.18 18.95
CA GLU A 350 -27.71 21.21 19.70
C GLU A 350 -28.66 20.07 19.32
N SER A 351 -28.71 19.69 18.04
CA SER A 351 -29.53 18.57 17.58
C SER A 351 -29.03 17.20 18.09
N PHE A 352 -27.74 17.07 18.38
CA PHE A 352 -27.19 15.88 19.06
C PHE A 352 -27.49 15.83 20.57
N LYS A 353 -27.61 16.99 21.25
CA LYS A 353 -27.92 17.01 22.70
C LYS A 353 -29.38 16.70 23.01
N HIS A 354 -30.33 17.06 22.14
CA HIS A 354 -31.75 16.77 22.37
C HIS A 354 -32.16 15.31 22.12
N SER A 355 -31.36 14.50 21.44
CA SER A 355 -31.68 13.07 21.23
C SER A 355 -31.26 12.15 22.39
N VAL A 356 -30.39 12.62 23.30
CA VAL A 356 -29.84 11.78 24.38
C VAL A 356 -30.59 11.93 25.72
N THR A 357 -31.35 13.01 25.92
CA THR A 357 -31.97 13.30 27.24
C THR A 357 -33.39 12.74 27.41
N MET A 358 -34.03 12.18 26.38
CA MET A 358 -35.43 11.73 26.45
C MET A 358 -35.64 10.23 26.73
N ASN A 359 -34.61 9.47 27.13
CA ASN A 359 -34.75 8.02 27.28
C ASN A 359 -34.40 7.45 28.67
N ASN A 360 -34.46 8.26 29.73
CA ASN A 360 -34.02 7.85 31.06
C ASN A 360 -35.07 7.91 32.16
N ASN A 361 -36.35 7.69 31.83
CA ASN A 361 -37.39 7.37 32.80
C ASN A 361 -38.44 6.48 32.15
N ASN A 362 -38.28 5.16 32.30
CA ASN A 362 -39.36 4.19 32.53
C ASN A 362 -38.75 2.81 32.70
N ASN A 363 -38.54 2.44 33.97
CA ASN A 363 -38.35 1.07 34.41
C ASN A 363 -39.69 0.33 34.35
N GLU A 364 -39.86 -0.57 33.38
CA GLU A 364 -40.72 -1.73 33.56
C GLU A 364 -40.10 -2.94 32.85
N SER A 365 -39.75 -3.92 33.68
CA SER A 365 -39.15 -5.19 33.35
C SER A 365 -40.17 -6.10 32.65
N ILE A 366 -39.96 -6.39 31.36
CA ILE A 366 -40.54 -7.57 30.71
C ILE A 366 -39.41 -8.48 30.24
N ASN A 367 -39.31 -9.59 30.95
CA ASN A 367 -38.39 -10.69 30.77
C ASN A 367 -38.76 -11.47 29.49
N VAL A 368 -38.00 -11.29 28.42
CA VAL A 368 -38.12 -12.07 27.16
C VAL A 368 -36.83 -12.84 26.90
N ASN A 369 -36.40 -13.65 27.87
CA ASN A 369 -35.24 -14.52 27.76
C ASN A 369 -35.58 -16.00 27.50
N HIS A 370 -36.78 -16.33 26.98
CA HIS A 370 -37.16 -17.75 26.83
C HIS A 370 -37.73 -18.19 25.49
N LEU A 371 -37.41 -17.54 24.37
CA LEU A 371 -37.86 -18.05 23.06
C LEU A 371 -36.92 -17.72 21.90
N MET A 372 -35.64 -18.13 21.97
CA MET A 372 -34.73 -18.13 20.81
C MET A 372 -33.52 -19.05 21.03
N THR A 373 -33.76 -20.26 21.55
CA THR A 373 -32.85 -21.39 21.39
C THR A 373 -33.45 -22.34 20.38
N GLN A 374 -32.64 -22.79 19.41
CA GLN A 374 -32.97 -23.62 18.24
C GLN A 374 -33.40 -22.85 17.00
N TYR A 375 -32.44 -22.24 16.30
CA TYR A 375 -32.23 -22.47 14.85
C TYR A 375 -30.78 -22.10 14.52
N LYS A 376 -29.92 -23.13 14.50
CA LYS A 376 -28.55 -23.03 13.99
C LYS A 376 -28.64 -23.10 12.46
N ILE A 377 -28.85 -21.97 11.81
CA ILE A 377 -28.72 -21.86 10.35
C ILE A 377 -27.28 -21.43 10.09
N GLU A 378 -26.46 -22.37 9.64
CA GLU A 378 -25.13 -22.08 9.12
C GLU A 378 -25.27 -21.16 7.91
N ALA A 379 -24.72 -19.94 8.03
CA ALA A 379 -24.64 -19.02 6.91
C ALA A 379 -23.76 -19.63 5.80
N PRO A 380 -24.14 -19.51 4.51
CA PRO A 380 -23.29 -19.96 3.41
C PRO A 380 -22.01 -19.12 3.41
N LYS A 381 -20.88 -19.78 3.69
CA LYS A 381 -19.54 -19.18 3.64
C LYS A 381 -19.33 -18.56 2.27
N THR A 382 -19.02 -17.26 2.27
CA THR A 382 -18.72 -16.54 1.04
C THR A 382 -17.42 -17.09 0.43
N THR A 383 -17.30 -17.02 -0.90
CA THR A 383 -16.16 -17.54 -1.69
C THR A 383 -14.80 -16.96 -1.26
N ARG A 384 -14.79 -15.87 -0.47
CA ARG A 384 -13.61 -15.23 0.10
C ARG A 384 -13.09 -15.94 1.36
N GLU A 385 -13.97 -16.51 2.18
CA GLU A 385 -13.59 -17.25 3.40
C GLU A 385 -13.08 -18.67 3.09
N VAL A 386 -13.57 -19.30 2.01
CA VAL A 386 -13.08 -20.62 1.60
C VAL A 386 -11.62 -20.55 1.11
N ARG A 387 -11.22 -19.41 0.50
CA ARG A 387 -9.83 -19.19 0.06
C ARG A 387 -8.87 -18.90 1.22
N SER A 388 -9.29 -18.19 2.27
CA SER A 388 -8.41 -17.91 3.43
C SER A 388 -8.17 -19.15 4.28
N ILE A 389 -9.17 -20.03 4.44
CA ILE A 389 -9.03 -21.29 5.18
C ILE A 389 -8.14 -22.28 4.41
N SER A 390 -8.25 -22.32 3.08
CA SER A 390 -7.37 -23.13 2.21
C SER A 390 -5.91 -22.69 2.29
N LEU A 391 -5.65 -21.38 2.34
CA LEU A 391 -4.29 -20.84 2.43
C LEU A 391 -3.66 -21.10 3.81
N ASN A 392 -4.43 -20.96 4.90
CA ASN A 392 -3.94 -21.28 6.24
C ASN A 392 -3.64 -22.78 6.41
N LYS A 393 -4.48 -23.66 5.84
CA LYS A 393 -4.24 -25.12 5.88
C LYS A 393 -3.01 -25.53 5.04
N GLN A 394 -2.72 -24.82 3.94
CA GLN A 394 -1.48 -25.01 3.18
C GLN A 394 -0.24 -24.50 3.93
N LEU A 395 -0.35 -23.41 4.70
CA LEU A 395 0.76 -22.88 5.50
C LEU A 395 1.07 -23.77 6.71
N GLU A 396 0.05 -24.37 7.35
CA GLU A 396 0.26 -25.35 8.44
C GLU A 396 0.92 -26.64 7.94
N MET A 397 0.51 -27.17 6.78
CA MET A 397 1.17 -28.33 6.15
C MET A 397 2.63 -28.04 5.78
N ARG A 398 2.96 -26.79 5.45
CA ARG A 398 4.33 -26.37 5.13
C ARG A 398 5.20 -26.18 6.37
N LYS A 399 4.62 -25.72 7.49
CA LYS A 399 5.30 -25.66 8.80
C LYS A 399 5.52 -27.06 9.40
N GLY A 400 4.54 -27.97 9.27
CA GLY A 400 4.69 -29.36 9.73
C GLY A 400 5.81 -30.13 9.00
N LYS A 401 5.99 -29.88 7.69
CA LYS A 401 7.08 -30.49 6.90
C LYS A 401 8.48 -29.92 7.21
N LEU A 402 8.57 -28.74 7.81
CA LEU A 402 9.84 -28.14 8.23
C LEU A 402 10.33 -28.71 9.57
N LEU A 403 9.41 -29.13 10.45
CA LEU A 403 9.74 -29.74 11.74
C LEU A 403 10.22 -31.19 11.62
N PHE A 404 9.83 -31.92 10.57
CA PHE A 404 10.30 -33.30 10.32
C PHE A 404 11.64 -33.40 9.58
N LYS A 405 12.28 -32.27 9.25
CA LYS A 405 13.61 -32.25 8.61
C LYS A 405 14.74 -31.92 9.59
N GLN A 406 14.41 -31.82 10.88
CA GLN A 406 15.36 -31.47 11.95
C GLN A 406 15.48 -32.53 13.05
N TYR A 407 14.96 -33.74 12.81
CA TYR A 407 15.22 -34.94 13.59
C TYR A 407 15.67 -36.08 12.68
#